data_AF-A0A845YLZ6-F1
#
_entry.id   AF-A0A845YLZ6-F1
#
_cell.length_a   1.000
_cell.length_b   1.000
_cell.length_c   1.000
_cell.angle_alpha   90.00
_cell.angle_beta   90.00
_cell.angle_gamma   90.00
#
_symmetry.space_group_name_H-M   'P 1'
#
loop_
_entity.id
_entity.type
_entity.pdbx_description
1 polymer ?
#
loop_
_entity_poly.entity_id
_entity_poly.type
_entity_poly.pdbx_seq_one_letter_code
_entity_poly.pdbx_strand_id
1 'polypeptide(L)' 'MTMVSDDTLQILETLKKVATKTLEKKRRLGQYAVIWRDGKATAVGEDAPQESDTGHSYN' A
#
# COMPACT_ATOMS: atom_id res chain seq x y z
N MET A 1 19.57 19.93 -7.18
CA MET A 1 18.25 20.34 -6.65
C MET A 1 17.20 19.90 -7.64
N THR A 2 16.51 18.77 -7.42
CA THR A 2 15.46 18.30 -8.35
C THR A 2 14.24 19.19 -8.17
N MET A 3 14.09 20.21 -9.03
CA MET A 3 12.81 20.92 -9.15
C MET A 3 11.79 19.95 -9.73
N VAL A 4 10.89 19.48 -8.88
CA VAL A 4 9.75 18.69 -9.30
C VAL A 4 8.73 19.68 -9.86
N SER A 5 8.43 19.59 -11.16
CA SER A 5 7.45 20.46 -11.81
C SER A 5 6.07 20.31 -11.17
N ASP A 6 5.28 21.38 -11.17
CA ASP A 6 3.93 21.41 -10.59
C ASP A 6 3.04 20.28 -11.14
N ASP A 7 3.09 20.04 -12.45
CA ASP A 7 2.43 18.91 -13.10
C ASP A 7 2.84 17.55 -12.51
N THR A 8 4.11 17.37 -12.15
CA THR A 8 4.62 16.12 -11.57
C THR A 8 4.07 15.90 -10.16
N LEU A 9 3.94 16.97 -9.37
CA LEU A 9 3.29 16.91 -8.07
C LEU A 9 1.80 16.59 -8.22
N GLN A 10 1.11 17.23 -9.16
CA GLN A 10 -0.30 16.99 -9.44
C GLN A 10 -0.58 15.54 -9.89
N ILE A 11 0.30 14.98 -10.73
CA ILE A 11 0.24 13.57 -11.14
C ILE A 11 0.44 12.65 -9.93
N LEU A 12 1.45 12.92 -9.10
CA LEU A 12 1.72 12.12 -7.90
C LEU A 12 0.54 12.15 -6.91
N GLU A 13 -0.05 13.32 -6.68
CA GLU A 13 -1.23 13.50 -5.83
C GLU A 13 -2.43 12.71 -6.37
N THR A 14 -2.66 12.79 -7.68
CA THR A 14 -3.74 12.05 -8.34
C THR A 14 -3.56 10.55 -8.19
N LEU A 15 -2.34 10.04 -8.42
CA LEU A 15 -2.02 8.62 -8.24
C LEU A 15 -2.23 8.16 -6.80
N LYS A 16 -1.75 8.93 -5.81
CA LYS A 16 -1.96 8.64 -4.38
C LYS A 16 -3.44 8.60 -4.03
N LYS A 17 -4.25 9.53 -4.56
CA LYS A 17 -5.69 9.60 -4.30
C LYS A 17 -6.44 8.42 -4.90
N VAL A 18 -6.10 8.04 -6.13
CA VAL A 18 -6.71 6.87 -6.81
C VAL A 18 -6.33 5.57 -6.10
N ALA A 19 -5.06 5.41 -5.73
CA ALA A 19 -4.60 4.26 -4.96
C ALA A 19 -5.34 4.16 -3.63
N THR A 20 -5.41 5.25 -2.86
CA THR A 20 -6.13 5.30 -1.57
C THR A 20 -7.59 4.95 -1.75
N LYS A 21 -8.30 5.56 -2.71
CA LYS A 21 -9.72 5.30 -2.96
C LYS A 21 -9.99 3.84 -3.35
N THR A 22 -9.09 3.24 -4.12
CA THR A 22 -9.19 1.83 -4.57
C THR A 22 -8.97 0.87 -3.40
N LEU A 23 -7.96 1.13 -2.58
CA LEU A 23 -7.65 0.36 -1.38
C LEU A 23 -8.79 0.45 -0.36
N GLU A 24 -9.32 1.64 -0.12
CA GLU A 24 -10.47 1.86 0.76
C GLU A 24 -11.73 1.14 0.26
N LYS A 25 -11.98 1.15 -1.06
CA LYS A 25 -13.10 0.42 -1.66
C LYS A 25 -12.94 -1.10 -1.48
N LYS A 26 -11.72 -1.61 -1.66
CA LYS A 26 -11.40 -3.04 -1.44
C LYS A 26 -11.55 -3.42 0.03
N ARG A 27 -11.07 -2.57 0.95
CA ARG A 27 -11.25 -2.76 2.40
C ARG A 27 -12.72 -2.87 2.79
N ARG A 28 -13.58 -1.98 2.25
CA ARG A 28 -15.03 -2.01 2.53
C ARG A 28 -15.76 -3.23 1.95
N LEU A 29 -15.14 -3.95 1.02
CA LEU A 29 -15.64 -5.21 0.49
C LEU A 29 -15.15 -6.43 1.30
N GLY A 30 -14.47 -6.20 2.44
CA GLY A 30 -13.87 -7.26 3.25
C GLY A 30 -12.58 -7.84 2.63
N GLN A 31 -11.97 -7.16 1.66
CA GLN A 31 -10.70 -7.61 1.07
C GLN A 31 -9.53 -6.87 1.71
N TYR A 32 -8.42 -7.57 1.94
CA TYR A 32 -7.16 -6.97 2.35
C TYR A 32 -6.33 -6.52 1.15
N ALA A 33 -5.40 -5.59 1.37
CA ALA A 33 -4.42 -5.19 0.38
C ALA A 33 -3.01 -5.34 0.94
N VAL A 34 -2.09 -5.81 0.10
CA VAL A 34 -0.67 -5.95 0.46
C VAL A 34 0.08 -4.73 -0.05
N ILE A 35 0.66 -3.96 0.87
CA ILE A 35 1.43 -2.74 0.57
C ILE A 35 2.89 -3.01 0.89
N TRP A 36 3.77 -2.80 -0.09
CA TRP A 36 5.21 -2.89 0.10
C TRP A 36 5.75 -1.57 0.63
N ARG A 37 6.28 -1.57 1.85
CA ARG A 37 6.92 -0.41 2.47
C ARG A 37 8.21 -0.86 3.14
N ASP A 38 9.29 -0.13 2.90
CA ASP A 38 10.58 -0.38 3.57
C ASP A 38 11.13 -1.81 3.34
N GLY A 39 10.87 -2.37 2.15
CA GLY A 39 11.26 -3.76 1.82
C GLY A 39 10.42 -4.85 2.47
N LYS A 40 9.35 -4.49 3.19
CA LYS A 40 8.42 -5.43 3.82
C LYS A 40 7.03 -5.34 3.21
N ALA A 41 6.38 -6.49 3.03
CA ALA A 41 5.01 -6.59 2.57
C ALA A 41 4.07 -6.51 3.79
N THR A 42 3.35 -5.40 3.94
CA THR A 42 2.38 -5.20 5.03
C THR A 42 0.97 -5.40 4.48
N ALA A 43 0.24 -6.39 5.00
CA ALA A 43 -1.17 -6.56 4.72
C ALA A 43 -1.99 -5.55 5.54
N VAL A 44 -2.85 -4.78 4.87
CA VAL A 44 -3.71 -3.75 5.48
C VAL A 44 -5.15 -4.04 5.10
N GLY A 45 -6.00 -4.30 6.10
CA GLY A 45 -7.42 -4.62 5.94
C GLY A 45 -7.97 -5.35 7.17
N GLU A 46 -9.30 -5.41 7.29
CA GLU A 46 -9.98 -6.11 8.40
C GLU A 46 -9.82 -7.64 8.29
N ASP A 47 -9.73 -8.15 7.06
CA ASP A 47 -9.45 -9.55 6.72
C ASP A 47 -7.94 -9.80 6.49
N ALA A 48 -7.07 -8.83 6.82
CA ALA A 48 -5.64 -9.03 6.66
C ALA A 48 -5.19 -10.11 7.65
N PRO A 49 -4.42 -11.12 7.22
CA PRO A 49 -3.84 -12.07 8.15
C PRO A 49 -2.98 -11.31 9.16
N GLN A 50 -3.28 -11.45 10.45
CA GLN A 50 -2.40 -10.91 11.49
C GLN A 50 -1.02 -11.52 11.26
N GLU A 51 0.00 -10.66 11.10
CA GLU A 51 1.40 -11.06 10.96
C GLU A 51 1.81 -11.91 12.17
N SER A 52 1.57 -13.20 12.06
CA SER A 52 2.17 -14.26 12.86
C SER A 52 2.73 -15.25 11.85
N ASP A 53 4.05 -15.39 11.91
CA ASP A 53 4.88 -16.32 11.14
C ASP A 53 5.36 -15.87 9.74
N THR A 54 6.30 -14.92 9.72
CA THR A 54 7.50 -15.09 8.89
C THR A 54 8.67 -15.50 9.79
N GLY A 55 8.54 -16.70 10.35
CA GLY A 55 9.62 -17.41 11.03
C GLY A 55 10.25 -18.50 10.16
N HIS A 56 10.10 -18.46 8.82
CA HIS A 56 10.75 -19.44 7.96
C HIS A 56 12.18 -19.00 7.61
N SER A 57 13.08 -19.29 8.56
CA SER A 57 14.52 -19.41 8.34
C SER A 57 14.76 -20.41 7.20
N TYR A 58 15.30 -19.94 6.08
CA TYR A 58 15.89 -20.82 5.08
C TYR A 58 17.18 -21.41 5.67
N ASN A 59 17.15 -22.70 6.01
CA ASN A 59 18.34 -23.55 6.04
C ASN A 59 18.44 -24.28 4.70
#